data_AF-A0A534A0D3-F1
#
_entry.id   AF-A0A534A0D3-F1
#
_cell.length_a   1.000
_cell.length_b   1.000
_cell.length_c   1.000
_cell.angle_alpha   90.00
_cell.angle_beta   90.00
_cell.angle_gamma   90.00
#
_symmetry.space_group_name_H-M   'P 1'
#
loop_
_entity.id
_entity.type
_entity.pdbx_description
1 polymer ?
#
loop_
_entity_poly.entity_id
_entity_poly.type
_entity_poly.pdbx_seq_one_letter_code
_entity_poly.pdbx_strand_id
1 'polypeptide(L)'
;MNHAYRYLQSIKTNPAWIWRIDSVDSLKDEKGHRYITDEMIEEDRKAGMPEFLIQQEYYSVITVQHERLYFSREILSLEENKRIISHLILPKTIVYAFYDLGVNDSTAVILVQFDHQHNPDIIYYLEGNNHPIHYYIDEAHRFCNKHYLRLHSHYLPHDGKNRDKATTKNAQDIFQELGEAAYCVPKPQRKIDAINLMRRMLYRTQFNKENTERLIDCLANYSKVFDEKNNIYKDHPLHDWTSHAVDAYQTMTLAIEHHLISEQTEIIYYS
;
A
#
# COMPACT_ATOMS: atom_id res chain seq x y z
N MET A 1 4.37 4.31 -8.33
CA MET A 1 4.31 5.24 -9.48
C MET A 1 5.26 6.39 -9.16
N ASN A 2 6.28 6.65 -9.98
CA ASN A 2 7.36 7.60 -9.66
C ASN A 2 6.80 9.02 -9.41
N HIS A 3 7.26 9.70 -8.34
CA HIS A 3 6.94 11.09 -8.01
C HIS A 3 7.08 12.04 -9.23
N ALA A 4 8.11 11.84 -10.05
CA ALA A 4 8.34 12.62 -11.27
C ALA A 4 7.17 12.49 -12.28
N TYR A 5 6.54 11.31 -12.38
CA TYR A 5 5.40 11.11 -13.27
C TYR A 5 4.16 11.85 -12.76
N ARG A 6 3.84 11.77 -11.47
CA ARG A 6 2.69 12.51 -10.91
C ARG A 6 2.88 14.01 -11.02
N TYR A 7 4.09 14.49 -10.75
CA TYR A 7 4.45 15.89 -10.93
C TYR A 7 4.33 16.33 -12.39
N LEU A 8 4.75 15.47 -13.34
CA LEU A 8 4.52 15.74 -14.76
C LEU A 8 3.03 15.80 -15.10
N GLN A 9 2.21 14.88 -14.58
CA GLN A 9 0.76 14.90 -14.80
C GLN A 9 0.07 16.14 -14.22
N SER A 10 0.53 16.64 -13.05
CA SER A 10 0.01 17.87 -12.47
C SER A 10 0.47 19.12 -13.24
N ILE A 11 1.68 19.10 -13.81
CA ILE A 11 2.16 20.16 -14.71
C ILE A 11 1.37 20.19 -16.02
N LYS A 12 1.01 19.02 -16.58
CA LYS A 12 0.27 18.94 -17.85
C LYS A 12 -1.04 19.71 -17.86
N THR A 13 -1.68 19.83 -16.70
CA THR A 13 -2.96 20.54 -16.52
C THR A 13 -2.77 22.00 -16.10
N ASN A 14 -1.53 22.44 -15.83
CA ASN A 14 -1.21 23.80 -15.41
C ASN A 14 -0.77 24.67 -16.61
N PRO A 15 -1.56 25.68 -17.02
CA PRO A 15 -1.25 26.50 -18.20
C PRO A 15 -0.04 27.42 -18.00
N ALA A 16 0.46 27.60 -16.77
CA ALA A 16 1.64 28.43 -16.49
C ALA A 16 2.97 27.72 -16.81
N TRP A 17 2.94 26.42 -17.14
CA TRP A 17 4.13 25.60 -17.32
C TRP A 17 4.20 25.04 -18.74
N ILE A 18 5.40 25.07 -19.32
CA ILE A 18 5.71 24.37 -20.58
C ILE A 18 6.38 23.05 -20.20
N TRP A 19 5.94 21.97 -20.80
CA TRP A 19 6.49 20.64 -20.58
C TRP A 19 6.75 19.94 -21.91
N ARG A 20 7.77 19.09 -21.94
CA ARG A 20 8.11 18.22 -23.07
C ARG A 20 8.76 16.95 -22.53
N ILE A 21 8.46 15.81 -23.16
CA ILE A 21 9.18 14.55 -22.95
C ILE A 21 9.95 14.30 -24.24
N ASP A 22 11.26 14.17 -24.13
CA ASP A 22 12.13 13.88 -25.27
C ASP A 22 12.70 12.47 -25.15
N SER A 23 12.87 11.80 -26.29
CA SER A 23 13.46 10.47 -26.40
C SER A 23 14.52 10.45 -27.49
N VAL A 24 15.19 9.32 -27.72
CA VAL A 24 16.08 9.17 -28.88
C VAL A 24 15.40 9.52 -30.20
N ASP A 25 14.07 9.34 -30.29
CA ASP A 25 13.32 9.58 -31.52
C ASP A 25 13.00 11.06 -31.74
N SER A 26 12.92 11.85 -30.66
CA SER A 26 12.71 13.31 -30.74
C SER A 26 14.02 14.09 -30.74
N LEU A 27 15.08 13.56 -30.12
CA LEU A 27 16.40 14.18 -30.05
C LEU A 27 17.20 13.90 -31.33
N LYS A 28 17.05 14.81 -32.28
CA LYS A 28 17.69 14.75 -33.60
C LYS A 28 18.49 16.02 -33.89
N ASP A 29 19.52 15.88 -34.73
CA ASP A 29 20.27 17.00 -35.28
C ASP A 29 19.43 17.82 -36.28
N GLU A 30 20.00 18.92 -36.77
CA GLU A 30 19.35 19.80 -37.76
C GLU A 30 18.99 19.10 -39.08
N LYS A 31 19.55 17.92 -39.34
CA LYS A 31 19.31 17.09 -40.52
C LYS A 31 18.33 15.94 -40.25
N GLY A 32 17.82 15.82 -39.02
CA GLY A 32 16.88 14.78 -38.62
C GLY A 32 17.52 13.46 -38.20
N HIS A 33 18.84 13.38 -38.08
CA HIS A 33 19.53 12.19 -37.58
C HIS A 33 19.52 12.14 -36.07
N ARG A 34 19.31 10.95 -35.50
CA ARG A 34 19.35 10.75 -34.05
C ARG A 34 20.79 10.89 -33.54
N TYR A 35 20.95 11.56 -32.39
CA TYR A 35 22.26 11.63 -31.71
C TYR A 35 22.72 10.28 -31.18
N ILE A 36 21.76 9.43 -30.80
CA ILE A 36 21.98 8.07 -30.30
C ILE A 36 21.43 7.11 -31.35
N THR A 37 22.31 6.33 -31.97
CA THR A 37 21.96 5.38 -33.02
C THR A 37 21.45 4.06 -32.43
N ASP A 38 20.76 3.26 -33.24
CA ASP A 38 20.32 1.93 -32.80
C ASP A 38 21.48 0.98 -32.50
N GLU A 39 22.63 1.18 -33.16
CA GLU A 39 23.85 0.42 -32.89
C GLU A 39 24.40 0.68 -31.48
N MET A 40 24.36 1.93 -31.00
CA MET A 40 24.78 2.29 -29.64
C MET A 40 23.84 1.67 -28.59
N ILE A 41 22.52 1.70 -28.85
CA ILE A 41 21.53 1.07 -27.96
C ILE A 41 21.72 -0.45 -27.92
N GLU A 42 22.03 -1.05 -29.07
CA GLU A 42 22.28 -2.49 -29.17
C GLU A 42 23.61 -2.90 -28.51
N GLU A 43 24.61 -2.02 -28.48
CA GLU A 43 25.86 -2.23 -27.72
C GLU A 43 25.56 -2.34 -26.21
N ASP A 44 24.75 -1.43 -25.67
CA ASP A 44 24.32 -1.49 -24.28
C ASP A 44 23.46 -2.72 -23.98
N ARG A 45 22.57 -3.10 -24.91
CA ARG A 45 21.80 -4.35 -24.80
C ARG A 45 22.73 -5.57 -24.70
N LYS A 46 23.79 -5.60 -25.53
CA LYS A 46 24.81 -6.67 -25.51
C LYS A 46 25.71 -6.61 -24.28
N ALA A 47 25.95 -5.42 -23.73
CA ALA A 47 26.65 -5.21 -22.46
C ALA A 47 25.85 -5.68 -21.23
N GLY A 48 24.61 -6.12 -21.44
CA GLY A 48 23.74 -6.70 -20.41
C GLY A 48 22.77 -5.70 -19.79
N MET A 49 22.59 -4.53 -20.40
CA MET A 49 21.55 -3.59 -19.98
C MET A 49 20.17 -4.22 -20.22
N PRO A 50 19.34 -4.37 -19.17
CA PRO A 50 18.03 -4.99 -19.32
C PRO A 50 17.08 -4.08 -20.12
N GLU A 51 16.19 -4.70 -20.90
CA GLU A 51 15.33 -3.99 -21.86
C GLU A 51 14.51 -2.87 -21.22
N PHE A 52 14.02 -3.06 -19.99
CA PHE A 52 13.25 -2.01 -19.30
C PHE A 52 14.07 -0.74 -19.05
N LEU A 53 15.37 -0.88 -18.81
CA LEU A 53 16.28 0.24 -18.56
C LEU A 53 16.61 0.93 -19.90
N ILE A 54 16.74 0.16 -20.98
CA ILE A 54 16.84 0.73 -22.34
C ILE A 54 15.60 1.58 -22.66
N GLN A 55 14.39 1.06 -22.40
CA GLN A 55 13.16 1.80 -22.63
C GLN A 55 13.07 3.08 -21.77
N GLN A 56 13.58 3.04 -20.53
CA GLN A 56 13.60 4.18 -19.62
C GLN A 56 14.63 5.25 -20.04
N GLU A 57 15.88 4.86 -20.28
CA GLU A 57 17.01 5.77 -20.49
C GLU A 57 17.02 6.35 -21.92
N TYR A 58 16.67 5.54 -22.92
CA TYR A 58 16.72 5.94 -24.32
C TYR A 58 15.37 6.45 -24.81
N TYR A 59 14.32 5.68 -24.61
CA TYR A 59 13.01 6.00 -25.18
C TYR A 59 12.16 6.90 -24.30
N SER A 60 12.68 7.30 -23.12
CA SER A 60 11.94 8.06 -22.10
C SER A 60 10.57 7.48 -21.82
N VAL A 61 10.42 6.16 -22.00
CA VAL A 61 9.23 5.43 -21.65
C VAL A 61 9.23 5.43 -20.14
N ILE A 62 8.17 6.01 -19.57
CA ILE A 62 7.94 5.95 -18.14
C ILE A 62 7.46 4.53 -17.84
N THR A 63 8.40 3.59 -17.89
CA THR A 63 8.22 2.24 -17.42
C THR A 63 8.11 2.36 -15.91
N VAL A 64 6.93 2.05 -15.39
CA VAL A 64 6.84 1.60 -14.00
C VAL A 64 7.86 0.46 -13.92
N GLN A 65 8.84 0.54 -13.01
CA GLN A 65 9.84 -0.53 -12.82
C GLN A 65 9.13 -1.81 -12.34
N HIS A 66 8.41 -2.47 -13.26
CA HIS A 66 7.46 -3.53 -12.97
C HIS A 66 8.16 -4.72 -12.31
N GLU A 67 9.44 -4.92 -12.61
CA GLU A 67 10.26 -5.98 -12.03
C GLU A 67 10.65 -5.71 -10.57
N ARG A 68 10.82 -4.43 -10.21
CA ARG A 68 11.24 -4.01 -8.86
C ARG A 68 10.04 -3.84 -7.92
N LEU A 69 8.91 -3.35 -8.43
CA LEU A 69 7.73 -3.07 -7.62
C LEU A 69 6.85 -4.31 -7.45
N TYR A 70 6.48 -4.62 -6.20
CA TYR A 70 5.73 -5.85 -5.92
C TYR A 70 4.30 -5.83 -6.48
N PHE A 71 3.64 -4.68 -6.49
CA PHE A 71 2.20 -4.54 -6.77
C PHE A 71 1.88 -3.72 -8.03
N SER A 72 2.85 -3.52 -8.92
CA SER A 72 2.67 -2.62 -10.07
C SER A 72 1.50 -3.00 -10.98
N ARG A 73 1.27 -4.30 -11.21
CA ARG A 73 0.15 -4.79 -12.03
C ARG A 73 -1.19 -4.64 -11.33
N GLU A 74 -1.20 -4.94 -10.04
CA GLU A 74 -2.38 -4.85 -9.20
C GLU A 74 -2.86 -3.40 -9.08
N ILE A 75 -1.95 -2.45 -8.92
CA ILE A 75 -2.29 -1.02 -8.87
C ILE A 75 -2.89 -0.52 -10.20
N LEU A 76 -2.33 -0.93 -11.35
CA LEU A 76 -2.93 -0.63 -12.65
C LEU A 76 -4.35 -1.20 -12.76
N SER A 77 -4.54 -2.44 -12.30
CA SER A 77 -5.85 -3.08 -12.28
C SER A 77 -6.87 -2.32 -11.43
N LEU A 78 -6.47 -1.72 -10.31
CA LEU A 78 -7.37 -0.89 -9.50
C LEU A 78 -7.91 0.31 -10.29
N GLU A 79 -7.06 0.97 -11.08
CA GLU A 79 -7.46 2.11 -11.92
C GLU A 79 -8.37 1.67 -13.06
N GLU A 80 -7.98 0.63 -13.79
CA GLU A 80 -8.73 0.08 -14.92
C GLU A 80 -10.13 -0.39 -14.51
N ASN A 81 -10.25 -1.01 -13.34
CA ASN A 81 -11.50 -1.55 -12.82
C ASN A 81 -12.25 -0.57 -11.90
N LYS A 82 -11.83 0.71 -11.84
CA LYS A 82 -12.47 1.77 -11.06
C LYS A 82 -12.67 1.41 -9.58
N ARG A 83 -11.68 0.75 -8.98
CA ARG A 83 -11.68 0.34 -7.57
C ARG A 83 -11.19 1.43 -6.61
N ILE A 84 -10.75 2.57 -7.15
CA ILE A 84 -10.48 3.79 -6.37
C ILE A 84 -11.70 4.69 -6.51
N ILE A 85 -12.49 4.79 -5.45
CA ILE A 85 -13.85 5.34 -5.47
C ILE A 85 -13.95 6.53 -4.53
N SER A 86 -14.46 7.64 -5.05
CA SER A 86 -14.74 8.83 -4.23
C SER A 86 -15.88 8.57 -3.25
N HIS A 87 -15.70 8.99 -2.00
CA HIS A 87 -16.68 8.82 -0.92
C HIS A 87 -17.11 7.37 -0.66
N LEU A 88 -16.22 6.40 -0.88
CA LEU A 88 -16.46 4.99 -0.57
C LEU A 88 -16.63 4.81 0.95
N ILE A 89 -17.87 4.75 1.42
CA ILE A 89 -18.28 4.41 2.78
C ILE A 89 -19.64 3.71 2.67
N LEU A 90 -19.75 2.49 3.22
CA LEU A 90 -20.99 1.74 3.29
C LEU A 90 -21.76 2.11 4.56
N PRO A 91 -22.95 2.74 4.46
CA PRO A 91 -23.74 3.08 5.65
C PRO A 91 -24.18 1.83 6.40
N LYS A 92 -24.18 1.88 7.74
CA LYS A 92 -24.61 0.80 8.64
C LYS A 92 -23.77 -0.49 8.56
N THR A 93 -22.66 -0.49 7.83
CA THR A 93 -21.71 -1.60 7.81
C THR A 93 -20.67 -1.44 8.91
N ILE A 94 -20.35 -2.55 9.59
CA ILE A 94 -19.36 -2.61 10.65
C ILE A 94 -17.95 -2.30 10.09
N VAL A 95 -17.16 -1.58 10.88
CA VAL A 95 -15.78 -1.23 10.57
C VAL A 95 -14.81 -2.09 11.39
N TYR A 96 -13.76 -2.56 10.75
CA TYR A 96 -12.65 -3.27 11.38
C TYR A 96 -11.35 -2.50 11.16
N ALA A 97 -10.49 -2.46 12.18
CA ALA A 97 -9.20 -1.77 12.11
C ALA A 97 -8.06 -2.79 12.01
N PHE A 98 -7.08 -2.53 11.15
CA PHE A 98 -5.91 -3.40 10.97
C PHE A 98 -4.64 -2.58 11.10
N TYR A 99 -3.70 -3.10 11.88
CA TYR A 99 -2.54 -2.35 12.33
C TYR A 99 -1.23 -2.90 11.74
N ASP A 100 -0.31 -1.98 11.50
CA ASP A 100 1.12 -2.19 11.69
C ASP A 100 1.55 -1.40 12.93
N LEU A 101 2.22 -2.04 13.88
CA LEU A 101 2.58 -1.43 15.16
C LEU A 101 4.08 -1.15 15.22
N GLY A 102 4.48 0.12 15.21
CA GLY A 102 5.84 0.57 15.47
C GLY A 102 5.96 1.29 16.82
N VAL A 103 6.69 0.73 17.79
CA VAL A 103 6.94 1.40 19.10
C VAL A 103 8.08 2.42 19.04
N ASN A 104 9.10 2.19 18.21
CA ASN A 104 10.17 3.17 17.93
C ASN A 104 10.12 3.63 16.46
N ASP A 105 9.01 3.38 15.79
CA ASP A 105 8.81 3.64 14.38
C ASP A 105 7.36 4.10 14.17
N SER A 106 6.94 4.21 12.91
CA SER A 106 5.57 4.60 12.59
C SER A 106 4.59 3.46 12.88
N THR A 107 3.40 3.81 13.35
CA THR A 107 2.24 2.92 13.44
C THR A 107 1.26 3.31 12.36
N ALA A 108 0.78 2.32 11.62
CA ALA A 108 -0.19 2.50 10.55
C ALA A 108 -1.49 1.76 10.88
N VAL A 109 -2.62 2.36 10.53
CA VAL A 109 -3.97 1.81 10.73
C VAL A 109 -4.75 1.95 9.44
N ILE A 110 -5.41 0.87 9.02
CA ILE A 110 -6.43 0.91 7.97
C ILE A 110 -7.79 0.54 8.56
N LEU A 111 -8.82 1.29 8.18
CA LEU A 111 -10.21 0.97 8.50
C LEU A 111 -10.90 0.39 7.29
N VAL A 112 -11.60 -0.71 7.48
CA VAL A 112 -12.15 -1.52 6.40
C VAL A 112 -13.58 -1.92 6.71
N GLN A 113 -14.44 -1.80 5.70
CA GLN A 113 -15.76 -2.41 5.64
C GLN A 113 -15.74 -3.57 4.66
N PHE A 114 -16.69 -4.49 4.78
CA PHE A 114 -16.83 -5.59 3.84
C PHE A 114 -18.14 -5.43 3.07
N ASP A 115 -18.09 -5.58 1.76
CA ASP A 115 -19.28 -5.62 0.92
C ASP A 115 -20.04 -6.96 1.10
N HIS A 116 -21.20 -7.10 0.46
CA HIS A 116 -22.01 -8.33 0.54
C HIS A 116 -21.30 -9.59 0.02
N GLN A 117 -20.24 -9.44 -0.78
CA GLN A 117 -19.41 -10.53 -1.31
C GLN A 117 -18.14 -10.73 -0.47
N HIS A 118 -18.04 -10.07 0.68
CA HIS A 118 -16.88 -10.08 1.58
C HIS A 118 -15.60 -9.53 0.92
N ASN A 119 -15.75 -8.64 -0.08
CA ASN A 119 -14.61 -7.87 -0.59
C ASN A 119 -14.32 -6.70 0.36
N PRO A 120 -13.04 -6.37 0.60
CA PRO A 120 -12.68 -5.29 1.50
C PRO A 120 -12.79 -3.92 0.81
N ASP A 121 -13.52 -3.01 1.45
CA ASP A 121 -13.60 -1.59 1.13
C ASP A 121 -12.79 -0.83 2.18
N ILE A 122 -11.59 -0.37 1.82
CA ILE A 122 -10.73 0.41 2.70
C ILE A 122 -11.20 1.86 2.69
N ILE A 123 -11.76 2.30 3.81
CA ILE A 123 -12.44 3.59 3.92
C ILE A 123 -11.58 4.70 4.53
N TYR A 124 -10.51 4.32 5.23
CA TYR A 124 -9.61 5.26 5.91
C TYR A 124 -8.24 4.65 6.13
N TYR A 125 -7.21 5.50 6.08
CA TYR A 125 -5.85 5.15 6.45
C TYR A 125 -5.23 6.27 7.29
N LEU A 126 -4.51 5.88 8.33
CA LEU A 126 -3.78 6.75 9.24
C LEU A 126 -2.38 6.18 9.45
N GLU A 127 -1.36 7.03 9.43
CA GLU A 127 0.00 6.67 9.83
C GLU A 127 0.62 7.83 10.59
N GLY A 128 1.34 7.51 11.67
CA GLY A 128 2.02 8.48 12.50
C GLY A 128 3.15 7.83 13.28
N ASN A 129 3.99 8.63 13.93
CA ASN A 129 5.08 8.16 14.77
C ASN A 129 5.01 8.78 16.16
N ASN A 130 5.69 8.17 17.14
CA ASN A 130 5.81 8.70 18.51
C ASN A 130 4.50 8.96 19.26
N HIS A 131 3.40 8.32 18.86
CA HIS A 131 2.13 8.36 19.57
C HIS A 131 1.85 7.03 20.29
N PRO A 132 1.23 7.06 21.47
CA PRO A 132 0.78 5.86 22.18
C PRO A 132 -0.39 5.19 21.45
N ILE A 133 -0.64 3.90 21.74
CA ILE A 133 -1.72 3.12 21.11
C ILE A 133 -3.10 3.81 21.22
N HIS A 134 -3.44 4.40 22.37
CA HIS A 134 -4.74 5.06 22.57
C HIS A 134 -5.01 6.18 21.56
N TYR A 135 -3.98 6.89 21.12
CA TYR A 135 -4.12 7.94 20.10
C TYR A 135 -4.71 7.38 18.81
N TYR A 136 -4.19 6.25 18.31
CA TYR A 136 -4.67 5.65 17.08
C TYR A 136 -6.09 5.07 17.21
N ILE A 137 -6.43 4.55 18.39
CA ILE A 137 -7.80 4.10 18.71
C ILE A 137 -8.77 5.30 18.68
N ASP A 138 -8.40 6.41 19.31
CA ASP A 138 -9.21 7.63 19.34
C ASP A 138 -9.42 8.22 17.94
N GLU A 139 -8.39 8.25 17.09
CA GLU A 139 -8.52 8.68 15.70
C GLU A 139 -9.47 7.77 14.90
N ALA A 140 -9.36 6.45 15.08
CA ALA A 140 -10.25 5.49 14.42
C ALA A 140 -11.72 5.70 14.84
N HIS A 141 -11.97 5.87 16.13
CA HIS A 141 -13.30 6.21 16.65
C HIS A 141 -13.79 7.55 16.15
N ARG A 142 -12.93 8.58 16.10
CA ARG A 142 -13.32 9.90 15.60
C ARG A 142 -13.77 9.84 14.14
N PHE A 143 -13.04 9.10 13.31
CA PHE A 143 -13.45 8.85 11.93
C PHE A 143 -14.81 8.14 11.88
N CYS A 144 -14.97 7.03 12.61
CA CYS A 144 -16.23 6.28 12.63
C CYS A 144 -17.41 7.12 13.11
N ASN A 145 -17.25 7.86 14.22
CA ASN A 145 -18.28 8.71 14.80
C ASN A 145 -18.72 9.83 13.83
N LYS A 146 -17.78 10.47 13.13
CA LYS A 146 -18.07 11.49 12.12
C LYS A 146 -18.96 10.95 10.99
N HIS A 147 -18.84 9.66 10.69
CA HIS A 147 -19.58 8.99 9.62
C HIS A 147 -20.73 8.09 10.13
N TYR A 148 -21.06 8.16 11.43
CA TYR A 148 -22.08 7.32 12.08
C TYR A 148 -21.85 5.81 11.89
N LEU A 149 -20.59 5.39 11.92
CA LEU A 149 -20.15 4.00 11.78
C LEU A 149 -19.80 3.40 13.14
N ARG A 150 -19.88 2.07 13.24
CA ARG A 150 -19.46 1.31 14.43
C ARG A 150 -18.13 0.64 14.15
N LEU A 151 -17.10 1.01 14.91
CA LEU A 151 -15.84 0.27 14.99
C LEU A 151 -16.05 -0.97 15.88
N HIS A 152 -15.66 -2.15 15.42
CA HIS A 152 -15.95 -3.41 16.10
C HIS A 152 -14.71 -4.09 16.69
N SER A 153 -13.67 -4.30 15.89
CA SER A 153 -12.47 -4.99 16.36
C SER A 153 -11.20 -4.51 15.68
N HIS A 154 -10.10 -4.73 16.38
CA HIS A 154 -8.75 -4.37 15.99
C HIS A 154 -7.94 -5.63 15.73
N TYR A 155 -7.23 -5.67 14.60
CA TYR A 155 -6.38 -6.79 14.22
C TYR A 155 -4.94 -6.32 14.20
N LEU A 156 -4.12 -7.03 14.98
CA LEU A 156 -2.73 -6.71 15.24
C LEU A 156 -1.81 -7.75 14.58
N PRO A 157 -0.57 -7.40 14.22
CA PRO A 157 0.39 -8.37 13.71
C PRO A 157 0.68 -9.45 14.77
N HIS A 158 0.98 -10.69 14.32
CA HIS A 158 1.24 -11.86 15.16
C HIS A 158 2.17 -11.60 16.35
N ASP A 159 3.21 -10.82 16.08
CA ASP A 159 4.14 -10.37 17.10
C ASP A 159 3.66 -8.98 17.58
N GLY A 160 2.69 -8.92 18.47
CA GLY A 160 2.44 -7.75 19.34
C GLY A 160 3.61 -7.43 20.29
N LYS A 161 4.84 -7.79 19.87
CA LYS A 161 6.13 -7.78 20.58
C LYS A 161 6.78 -6.42 20.66
N ASN A 162 6.03 -5.39 20.33
CA ASN A 162 6.32 -4.07 20.80
C ASN A 162 5.77 -3.97 22.23
N ARG A 163 6.41 -4.73 23.13
CA ARG A 163 6.37 -4.43 24.56
C ARG A 163 6.75 -2.97 24.68
N ASP A 164 5.84 -2.17 25.20
CA ASP A 164 6.24 -0.90 25.73
C ASP A 164 7.31 -1.20 26.80
N LYS A 165 8.52 -0.68 26.58
CA LYS A 165 9.68 -0.93 27.45
C LYS A 165 9.39 -0.52 28.90
N ALA A 166 8.40 0.35 29.10
CA ALA A 166 7.96 0.80 30.40
C ALA A 166 6.98 -0.16 31.12
N THR A 167 6.18 -0.97 30.40
CA THR A 167 4.98 -1.61 31.00
C THR A 167 4.90 -3.13 30.89
N THR A 168 5.85 -3.84 30.27
CA THR A 168 5.92 -5.33 30.14
C THR A 168 4.72 -6.03 29.46
N LYS A 169 3.61 -5.33 29.22
CA LYS A 169 2.38 -5.79 28.58
C LYS A 169 2.57 -5.96 27.08
N ASN A 170 1.84 -6.89 26.50
CA ASN A 170 1.78 -7.02 25.04
C ASN A 170 0.76 -6.02 24.48
N ALA A 171 0.84 -5.69 23.18
CA ALA A 171 -0.06 -4.71 22.57
C ALA A 171 -1.54 -5.09 22.71
N GLN A 172 -1.88 -6.37 22.59
CA GLN A 172 -3.25 -6.85 22.71
C GLN A 172 -3.84 -6.57 24.11
N ASP A 173 -3.05 -6.77 25.18
CA ASP A 173 -3.45 -6.43 26.56
C ASP A 173 -3.79 -4.94 26.68
N ILE A 174 -3.01 -4.06 26.04
CA ILE A 174 -3.23 -2.61 26.06
C ILE A 174 -4.58 -2.27 25.40
N PHE A 175 -4.91 -2.85 24.25
CA PHE A 175 -6.22 -2.65 23.62
C PHE A 175 -7.35 -3.13 24.53
N GLN A 176 -7.21 -4.31 25.15
CA GLN A 176 -8.23 -4.85 26.05
C GLN A 176 -8.46 -3.97 27.29
N GLU A 177 -7.39 -3.42 27.88
CA GLU A 177 -7.48 -2.47 29.00
C GLU A 177 -8.18 -1.17 28.62
N LEU A 178 -8.09 -0.77 27.36
CA LEU A 178 -8.81 0.37 26.79
C LEU A 178 -10.26 0.02 26.40
N GLY A 179 -10.70 -1.23 26.64
CA GLY A 179 -12.06 -1.69 26.33
C GLY A 179 -12.27 -2.12 24.87
N GLU A 180 -11.20 -2.29 24.11
CA GLU A 180 -11.25 -2.66 22.69
C GLU A 180 -11.12 -4.17 22.47
N ALA A 181 -11.92 -4.71 21.56
CA ALA A 181 -11.76 -6.09 21.09
C ALA A 181 -10.57 -6.17 20.12
N ALA A 182 -9.49 -6.85 20.52
CA ALA A 182 -8.28 -6.97 19.72
C ALA A 182 -7.81 -8.43 19.54
N TYR A 183 -7.35 -8.76 18.33
CA TYR A 183 -6.92 -10.09 17.93
C TYR A 183 -5.60 -10.05 17.15
N CYS A 184 -4.68 -10.97 17.43
CA CYS A 184 -3.45 -11.10 16.65
C CYS A 184 -3.67 -12.01 15.43
N VAL A 185 -3.21 -11.57 14.25
CA VAL A 185 -3.24 -12.39 13.02
C VAL A 185 -2.05 -13.36 12.99
N PRO A 186 -2.16 -14.53 12.35
CA PRO A 186 -1.04 -15.46 12.19
C PRO A 186 0.14 -14.84 11.43
N LYS A 187 1.38 -15.21 11.82
CA LYS A 187 2.57 -14.78 11.09
C LYS A 187 2.71 -15.61 9.82
N PRO A 188 2.94 -14.99 8.65
CA PRO A 188 3.27 -15.75 7.45
C PRO A 188 4.61 -16.45 7.64
N GLN A 189 4.74 -17.68 7.15
CA GLN A 189 6.00 -18.43 7.22
C GLN A 189 7.12 -17.72 6.44
N ARG A 190 6.79 -17.17 5.27
CA ARG A 190 7.72 -16.37 4.46
C ARG A 190 7.04 -15.08 4.03
N LYS A 191 7.80 -13.98 3.99
CA LYS A 191 7.31 -12.66 3.55
C LYS A 191 6.72 -12.71 2.14
N ILE A 192 7.31 -13.50 1.25
CA ILE A 192 6.83 -13.66 -0.14
C ILE A 192 5.43 -14.28 -0.22
N ASP A 193 5.08 -15.19 0.71
CA ASP A 193 3.75 -15.82 0.73
C ASP A 193 2.67 -14.77 1.07
N ALA A 194 2.97 -13.89 2.03
CA ALA A 194 2.11 -12.76 2.37
C ALA A 194 2.00 -11.74 1.22
N ILE A 195 3.09 -11.46 0.51
CA ILE A 195 3.07 -10.59 -0.68
C ILE A 195 2.17 -11.17 -1.78
N ASN A 196 2.26 -12.47 -2.05
CA ASN A 196 1.41 -13.12 -3.05
C ASN A 196 -0.07 -13.13 -2.63
N LEU A 197 -0.34 -13.26 -1.33
CA LEU A 197 -1.68 -13.14 -0.79
C LEU A 197 -2.22 -11.70 -0.95
N MET A 198 -1.41 -10.68 -0.64
CA MET A 198 -1.75 -9.27 -0.84
C MET A 198 -2.04 -8.96 -2.32
N ARG A 199 -1.26 -9.53 -3.26
CA ARG A 199 -1.54 -9.40 -4.70
C ARG A 199 -2.93 -9.88 -5.08
N ARG A 200 -3.30 -11.09 -4.64
CA ARG A 200 -4.64 -11.64 -4.88
C ARG A 200 -5.72 -10.77 -4.23
N MET A 201 -5.46 -10.24 -3.04
CA MET A 201 -6.40 -9.38 -2.34
C MET A 201 -6.65 -8.07 -3.08
N LEU A 202 -5.61 -7.43 -3.63
CA LEU A 202 -5.73 -6.15 -4.34
C LEU A 202 -6.72 -6.20 -5.53
N TYR A 203 -6.86 -7.33 -6.22
CA TYR A 203 -7.87 -7.47 -7.28
C TYR A 203 -9.31 -7.39 -6.79
N ARG A 204 -9.55 -7.53 -5.49
CA ARG A 204 -10.87 -7.47 -4.84
C ARG A 204 -11.06 -6.23 -3.99
N THR A 205 -9.98 -5.63 -3.49
CA THR A 205 -10.03 -4.45 -2.63
C THR A 205 -10.52 -3.21 -3.36
N GLN A 206 -11.38 -2.43 -2.71
CA GLN A 206 -11.72 -1.07 -3.11
C GLN A 206 -11.14 -0.07 -2.11
N PHE A 207 -10.89 1.15 -2.58
CA PHE A 207 -10.22 2.19 -1.82
C PHE A 207 -11.01 3.50 -1.87
N ASN A 208 -11.23 4.10 -0.71
CA ASN A 208 -11.74 5.45 -0.61
C ASN A 208 -10.68 6.46 -1.07
N LYS A 209 -10.95 7.10 -2.21
CA LYS A 209 -9.97 7.98 -2.88
C LYS A 209 -9.41 9.07 -1.97
N GLU A 210 -10.28 9.74 -1.20
CA GLU A 210 -9.91 10.90 -0.41
C GLU A 210 -9.11 10.52 0.85
N ASN A 211 -9.43 9.37 1.44
CA ASN A 211 -8.89 8.97 2.74
C ASN A 211 -7.76 7.93 2.64
N THR A 212 -7.47 7.39 1.46
CA THR A 212 -6.45 6.33 1.29
C THR A 212 -5.42 6.64 0.22
N GLU A 213 -5.31 7.90 -0.24
CA GLU A 213 -4.31 8.30 -1.25
C GLU A 213 -2.89 7.88 -0.84
N ARG A 214 -2.52 8.12 0.43
CA ARG A 214 -1.21 7.75 0.97
C ARG A 214 -0.98 6.23 0.98
N LEU A 215 -1.98 5.44 1.37
CA LEU A 215 -1.89 3.97 1.34
C LEU A 215 -1.67 3.45 -0.08
N ILE A 216 -2.45 3.96 -1.05
CA ILE A 216 -2.31 3.60 -2.46
C ILE A 216 -0.91 3.95 -2.95
N ASP A 217 -0.39 5.11 -2.54
CA ASP A 217 0.96 5.54 -2.89
C ASP A 217 2.05 4.59 -2.34
N CYS A 218 1.93 4.18 -1.08
CA CYS A 218 2.83 3.21 -0.48
C CYS A 218 2.78 1.86 -1.23
N LEU A 219 1.57 1.32 -1.49
CA LEU A 219 1.40 0.07 -2.25
C LEU A 219 1.99 0.19 -3.66
N ALA A 220 1.83 1.34 -4.32
CA ALA A 220 2.34 1.60 -5.66
C ALA A 220 3.86 1.79 -5.75
N ASN A 221 4.55 1.93 -4.62
CA ASN A 221 6.00 2.12 -4.56
C ASN A 221 6.72 1.06 -3.71
N TYR A 222 5.99 0.09 -3.13
CA TYR A 222 6.58 -1.02 -2.40
C TYR A 222 7.47 -1.89 -3.31
N SER A 223 8.74 -2.01 -2.95
CA SER A 223 9.77 -2.46 -3.89
C SER A 223 10.72 -3.51 -3.31
N LYS A 224 11.40 -4.25 -4.19
CA LYS A 224 12.47 -5.19 -3.86
C LYS A 224 13.78 -4.45 -3.60
N VAL A 225 14.62 -5.02 -2.74
CA VAL A 225 16.03 -4.63 -2.65
C VAL A 225 16.80 -5.29 -3.79
N PHE A 226 17.53 -4.49 -4.58
CA PHE A 226 18.44 -4.98 -5.61
C PHE A 226 19.88 -4.97 -5.08
N ASP A 227 20.58 -6.09 -5.19
CA ASP A 227 22.00 -6.22 -4.87
C ASP A 227 22.80 -6.04 -6.15
N GLU A 228 23.26 -4.81 -6.40
CA GLU A 228 24.04 -4.45 -7.60
C GLU A 228 25.31 -5.30 -7.76
N LYS A 229 25.94 -5.69 -6.64
CA LYS A 229 27.19 -6.45 -6.66
C LYS A 229 26.98 -7.86 -7.21
N ASN A 230 25.87 -8.48 -6.84
CA ASN A 230 25.55 -9.86 -7.22
C ASN A 230 24.55 -9.94 -8.39
N ASN A 231 24.04 -8.79 -8.86
CA ASN A 231 23.03 -8.67 -9.91
C ASN A 231 21.76 -9.52 -9.62
N ILE A 232 21.33 -9.57 -8.36
CA ILE A 232 20.16 -10.32 -7.91
C ILE A 232 19.27 -9.48 -7.00
N TYR A 233 17.97 -9.77 -6.98
CA TYR A 233 17.06 -9.23 -5.96
C TYR A 233 17.16 -10.04 -4.68
N LYS A 234 17.09 -9.36 -3.53
CA LYS A 234 17.02 -10.03 -2.23
C LYS A 234 15.63 -10.61 -1.98
N ASP A 235 15.57 -11.59 -1.09
CA ASP A 235 14.33 -12.28 -0.71
C ASP A 235 13.42 -11.46 0.22
N HIS A 236 13.84 -10.26 0.62
CA HIS A 236 13.05 -9.34 1.44
C HIS A 236 12.81 -8.00 0.72
N PRO A 237 11.66 -7.37 0.99
CA PRO A 237 11.34 -6.04 0.50
C PRO A 237 12.30 -4.97 1.01
N LEU A 238 12.41 -3.87 0.27
CA LEU A 238 13.07 -2.66 0.74
C LEU A 238 12.26 -2.10 1.92
N HIS A 239 12.93 -1.90 3.05
CA HIS A 239 12.32 -1.29 4.21
C HIS A 239 12.52 0.23 4.14
N ASP A 240 11.46 0.93 3.75
CA ASP A 240 11.40 2.39 3.66
C ASP A 240 10.02 2.91 4.11
N TRP A 241 9.72 4.17 3.78
CA TRP A 241 8.46 4.87 4.07
C TRP A 241 7.19 4.16 3.58
N THR A 242 7.30 3.16 2.69
CA THR A 242 6.14 2.40 2.20
C THR A 242 5.77 1.22 3.12
N SER A 243 6.68 0.82 4.01
CA SER A 243 6.59 -0.45 4.73
C SER A 243 5.40 -0.55 5.67
N HIS A 244 5.16 0.46 6.50
CA HIS A 244 4.13 0.42 7.56
C HIS A 244 2.74 0.32 6.97
N ALA A 245 2.45 1.14 5.96
CA ALA A 245 1.19 1.06 5.21
C ALA A 245 0.95 -0.33 4.59
N VAL A 246 1.99 -0.92 4.00
CA VAL A 246 1.90 -2.25 3.38
C VAL A 246 1.77 -3.35 4.43
N ASP A 247 2.41 -3.21 5.58
CA ASP A 247 2.29 -4.18 6.67
C ASP A 247 0.92 -4.11 7.35
N ALA A 248 0.28 -2.93 7.46
CA ALA A 248 -1.11 -2.82 7.90
C ALA A 248 -2.07 -3.50 6.90
N TYR A 249 -1.83 -3.31 5.59
CA TYR A 249 -2.56 -4.02 4.53
C TYR A 249 -2.33 -5.54 4.58
N GLN A 250 -1.11 -5.97 4.92
CA GLN A 250 -0.78 -7.37 5.15
C GLN A 250 -1.57 -7.95 6.33
N THR A 251 -1.69 -7.21 7.43
CA THR A 251 -2.47 -7.62 8.60
C THR A 251 -3.94 -7.87 8.23
N MET A 252 -4.57 -6.96 7.47
CA MET A 252 -5.92 -7.18 6.92
C MET A 252 -6.00 -8.43 6.06
N THR A 253 -5.05 -8.55 5.14
CA THR A 253 -5.02 -9.67 4.21
C THR A 253 -4.91 -11.02 4.92
N LEU A 254 -4.07 -11.11 5.95
CA LEU A 254 -3.90 -12.32 6.79
C LEU A 254 -5.14 -12.60 7.64
N ALA A 255 -5.77 -11.57 8.22
CA ALA A 255 -7.00 -11.75 8.98
C ALA A 255 -8.12 -12.36 8.13
N ILE A 256 -8.26 -11.91 6.88
CA ILE A 256 -9.25 -12.43 5.93
C ILE A 256 -8.92 -13.88 5.55
N GLU A 257 -7.66 -14.16 5.17
CA GLU A 257 -7.23 -15.51 4.77
C GLU A 257 -7.42 -16.55 5.89
N HIS A 258 -7.22 -16.14 7.14
CA HIS A 258 -7.40 -17.00 8.31
C HIS A 258 -8.82 -16.96 8.88
N HIS A 259 -9.79 -16.35 8.19
CA HIS A 259 -11.19 -16.28 8.60
C HIS A 259 -11.41 -15.75 10.03
N LEU A 260 -10.60 -14.76 10.44
CA LEU A 260 -10.67 -14.18 11.78
C LEU A 260 -11.76 -13.12 11.93
N ILE A 261 -12.38 -12.73 10.83
CA ILE A 261 -13.43 -11.72 10.78
C ILE A 261 -14.75 -12.46 10.85
N SER A 262 -15.33 -12.52 12.05
CA SER A 262 -16.63 -13.15 12.27
C SER A 262 -17.74 -12.11 12.20
N GLU A 263 -18.65 -12.25 11.24
CA GLU A 263 -19.93 -11.55 11.24
C GLU A 263 -20.89 -12.21 12.23
N GLN A 264 -20.59 -12.17 13.54
CA GLN A 264 -21.65 -12.43 14.50
C GLN A 264 -22.53 -11.18 14.55
N THR A 265 -23.57 -11.21 13.70
CA THR A 265 -24.73 -10.35 13.91
C THR A 265 -25.31 -10.78 15.25
N GLU A 266 -25.00 -10.07 16.33
CA GLU A 266 -25.73 -10.22 17.58
C GLU A 266 -27.19 -9.87 17.29
N ILE A 267 -28.01 -10.90 17.08
CA ILE A 267 -29.46 -10.75 17.14
C ILE A 267 -29.77 -10.50 18.60
N ILE A 268 -29.81 -9.21 18.98
CA ILE A 268 -30.30 -8.79 20.27
C ILE A 268 -31.82 -9.03 20.26
N TYR A 269 -32.26 -10.13 20.85
CA TYR A 269 -33.67 -10.32 21.18
C TYR A 269 -34.00 -9.38 22.34
N TYR A 270 -34.85 -8.38 22.09
CA TYR A 270 -35.55 -7.70 23.18
C TYR A 270 -36.63 -8.66 23.70
N SER A 271 -36.46 -9.12 24.94
CA SER A 271 -37.47 -9.84 25.72
C SER A 271 -38.28 -8.91 26.59
#